data_AF-A0A8H6LZK0-F1
#
_entry.id   AF-A0A8H6LZK0-F1
#
_cell.length_a   1.000
_cell.length_b   1.000
_cell.length_c   1.000
_cell.angle_alpha   90.00
_cell.angle_beta   90.00
_cell.angle_gamma   90.00
#
_symmetry.space_group_name_H-M   'P 1'
#
loop_
_entity.id
_entity.type
_entity.pdbx_description
1 polymer ?
#
loop_
_entity_poly.entity_id
_entity_poly.type
_entity_poly.pdbx_seq_one_letter_code
_entity_poly.pdbx_strand_id
1 'polypeptide(L)'
;IARPPNAFIIFRSDFWAAEKLKPQPVERNNADISRIVGHCWNSMDAAQKKVYYDRAAQLREMHRLRYPDYRLKPAARRPRAQKLKSGVVIEKEERCRRLASAIIGEAHQLDFNSPS
;
A
#
# COMPACT_ATOMS: atom_id res chain seq x y z
N ILE A 1 -9.93 0.91 -20.55
CA ILE A 1 -10.42 0.39 -19.26
C ILE A 1 -9.20 0.11 -18.36
N ALA A 2 -9.10 0.79 -17.21
CA ALA A 2 -8.00 0.58 -16.27
C ALA A 2 -8.12 -0.79 -15.60
N ARG A 3 -7.00 -1.31 -15.06
CA ARG A 3 -7.03 -2.60 -14.34
C ARG A 3 -7.86 -2.46 -13.06
N PRO A 4 -8.64 -3.49 -12.66
CA PRO A 4 -9.24 -3.49 -11.34
C PRO A 4 -8.12 -3.46 -10.28
N PRO A 5 -8.25 -2.61 -9.25
CA PRO A 5 -7.23 -2.51 -8.21
C PRO A 5 -7.17 -3.80 -7.37
N ASN A 6 -5.97 -4.23 -7.01
CA ASN A 6 -5.79 -5.33 -6.06
C ASN A 6 -5.86 -4.80 -4.61
N ALA A 7 -5.85 -5.72 -3.64
CA ALA A 7 -5.95 -5.40 -2.21
C ALA A 7 -4.92 -4.35 -1.77
N PHE A 8 -3.66 -4.50 -2.20
CA PHE A 8 -2.59 -3.55 -1.88
C PHE A 8 -2.82 -2.15 -2.47
N ILE A 9 -3.31 -2.06 -3.71
CA ILE A 9 -3.59 -0.77 -4.35
C ILE A 9 -4.73 -0.04 -3.63
N ILE A 10 -5.75 -0.77 -3.17
CA ILE A 10 -6.84 -0.21 -2.35
C ILE A 10 -6.26 0.30 -1.03
N PHE A 11 -5.50 -0.53 -0.31
CA PHE A 11 -4.87 -0.14 0.94
C PHE A 11 -3.97 1.09 0.80
N ARG A 12 -3.12 1.13 -0.23
CA ARG A 12 -2.27 2.29 -0.52
C ARG A 12 -3.10 3.56 -0.76
N SER A 13 -4.22 3.43 -1.49
CA SER A 13 -5.11 4.56 -1.76
C SER A 13 -5.71 5.09 -0.48
N ASP A 14 -6.20 4.21 0.39
CA ASP A 14 -6.79 4.57 1.68
C ASP A 14 -5.72 5.21 2.60
N PHE A 15 -4.51 4.65 2.64
CA PHE A 15 -3.37 5.21 3.36
C PHE A 15 -3.04 6.64 2.89
N TRP A 16 -2.95 6.84 1.57
CA TRP A 16 -2.63 8.14 0.99
C TRP A 16 -3.76 9.16 1.21
N ALA A 17 -5.01 8.72 1.23
CA ALA A 17 -6.14 9.57 1.56
C ALA A 17 -6.04 10.06 3.02
N ALA A 18 -5.70 9.18 3.97
CA ALA A 18 -5.47 9.56 5.36
C ALA A 18 -4.27 10.51 5.49
N GLU A 19 -3.18 10.25 4.76
CA GLU A 19 -1.97 11.07 4.83
C GLU A 19 -2.17 12.48 4.28
N LYS A 20 -3.01 12.64 3.27
CA LYS A 20 -3.39 13.95 2.71
C LYS A 20 -4.17 14.84 3.68
N LEU A 21 -4.83 14.24 4.67
CA LEU A 21 -5.58 14.99 5.68
C LEU A 21 -4.67 15.50 6.81
N LYS A 22 -3.46 14.95 6.95
CA LYS A 22 -2.52 15.37 8.00
C LYS A 22 -1.86 16.70 7.61
N PRO A 23 -1.64 17.62 8.58
CA PRO A 23 -0.94 18.87 8.32
C PRO A 23 0.52 18.65 7.92
N GLN A 24 1.13 17.55 8.38
CA GLN A 24 2.47 17.13 8.00
C GLN A 24 2.43 15.68 7.51
N PRO A 25 2.47 15.46 6.18
CA PRO A 25 2.51 14.12 5.64
C PRO A 25 3.87 13.46 5.90
N VAL A 26 3.85 12.16 6.17
CA VAL A 26 4.97 11.28 6.50
C VAL A 26 6.05 11.29 5.43
N GLU A 27 5.65 11.43 4.16
CA GLU A 27 6.56 11.49 3.03
C GLU A 27 5.85 12.12 1.82
N ARG A 28 6.59 12.87 1.00
CA ARG A 28 6.09 13.48 -0.24
C ARG A 28 6.45 12.67 -1.48
N ASN A 29 7.52 11.88 -1.38
CA ASN A 29 7.99 11.06 -2.49
C ASN A 29 7.14 9.78 -2.65
N ASN A 30 6.45 9.66 -3.79
CA ASN A 30 5.66 8.48 -4.15
C ASN A 30 6.44 7.16 -4.07
N ALA A 31 7.73 7.17 -4.37
CA ALA A 31 8.57 5.97 -4.29
C ALA A 31 8.76 5.51 -2.84
N ASP A 32 8.99 6.46 -1.93
CA ASP A 32 9.21 6.17 -0.51
C ASP A 32 7.89 5.86 0.19
N ILE A 33 6.79 6.53 -0.16
CA ILE A 33 5.43 6.13 0.28
C ILE A 33 5.14 4.68 -0.10
N SER A 34 5.53 4.25 -1.32
CA SER A 34 5.36 2.85 -1.73
C SER A 34 6.09 1.87 -0.83
N ARG A 35 7.30 2.23 -0.40
CA ARG A 35 8.11 1.41 0.51
C ARG A 35 7.49 1.37 1.89
N ILE A 36 7.14 2.53 2.45
CA ILE A 36 6.48 2.66 3.76
C ILE A 36 5.19 1.83 3.80
N VAL A 37 4.28 2.06 2.84
CA VAL A 37 3.02 1.31 2.73
C VAL A 37 3.27 -0.18 2.52
N GLY A 38 4.33 -0.55 1.80
CA GLY A 38 4.76 -1.95 1.66
C GLY A 38 5.14 -2.58 3.00
N HIS A 39 5.90 -1.87 3.83
CA HIS A 39 6.23 -2.32 5.18
C HIS A 39 4.98 -2.40 6.07
N CYS A 40 4.11 -1.39 6.05
CA CYS A 40 2.84 -1.41 6.79
C CYS A 40 1.98 -2.61 6.38
N TRP A 41 1.80 -2.81 5.08
CA TRP A 41 1.04 -3.94 4.55
C TRP A 41 1.63 -5.27 5.00
N ASN A 42 2.94 -5.44 4.98
CA ASN A 42 3.55 -6.70 5.41
C ASN A 42 3.33 -6.96 6.90
N SER A 43 3.38 -5.93 7.73
CA SER A 43 3.16 -6.02 9.18
C SER A 43 1.68 -6.19 9.59
N MET A 44 0.72 -5.92 8.71
CA MET A 44 -0.71 -6.10 9.02
C MET A 44 -1.08 -7.57 9.21
N ASP A 45 -2.04 -7.81 10.11
CA ASP A 45 -2.59 -9.14 10.35
C ASP A 45 -3.45 -9.63 9.18
N ALA A 46 -3.63 -10.95 9.13
CA ALA A 46 -4.48 -11.59 8.13
C ALA A 46 -5.92 -11.04 8.16
N ALA A 47 -6.46 -10.75 9.35
CA ALA A 47 -7.79 -10.18 9.51
C ALA A 47 -7.91 -8.78 8.89
N GLN A 48 -6.92 -7.91 9.14
CA GLN A 48 -6.90 -6.56 8.55
C GLN A 48 -6.74 -6.63 7.03
N LYS A 49 -5.85 -7.48 6.54
CA LYS A 49 -5.65 -7.72 5.10
C LYS A 49 -6.91 -8.27 4.44
N LYS A 50 -7.68 -9.12 5.14
CA LYS A 50 -8.89 -9.78 4.61
C LYS A 50 -9.91 -8.76 4.08
N VAL A 51 -10.13 -7.66 4.80
CA VAL A 51 -11.05 -6.59 4.36
C VAL A 51 -10.67 -6.05 2.98
N TYR A 52 -9.38 -5.85 2.73
CA TYR A 52 -8.88 -5.39 1.44
C TYR A 52 -8.93 -6.46 0.35
N TYR A 53 -8.72 -7.73 0.70
CA TYR A 53 -8.89 -8.85 -0.22
C TYR A 53 -10.34 -9.01 -0.67
N ASP A 54 -11.29 -8.93 0.27
CA ASP A 54 -12.72 -9.02 -0.03
C ASP A 54 -13.15 -7.85 -0.93
N ARG A 55 -12.71 -6.62 -0.62
CA ARG A 55 -12.98 -5.44 -1.46
C ARG A 55 -12.37 -5.55 -2.85
N ALA A 56 -11.16 -6.09 -2.96
CA ALA A 56 -10.52 -6.35 -4.26
C ALA A 56 -11.26 -7.42 -5.08
N ALA A 57 -11.74 -8.48 -4.42
CA ALA A 57 -12.55 -9.52 -5.06
C ALA A 57 -13.86 -8.94 -5.63
N GLN A 58 -14.55 -8.11 -4.84
CA GLN A 58 -15.75 -7.41 -5.28
C GLN A 58 -15.49 -6.49 -6.47
N LEU A 59 -14.43 -5.66 -6.41
CA LEU A 59 -14.08 -4.75 -7.51
C LEU A 59 -13.68 -5.50 -8.78
N ARG A 60 -12.98 -6.63 -8.64
CA ARG A 60 -12.64 -7.52 -9.76
C ARG A 60 -13.90 -8.11 -10.39
N GLU A 61 -14.86 -8.55 -9.59
CA GLU A 61 -16.10 -9.12 -10.09
C GLU A 61 -16.97 -8.07 -10.77
N MET A 62 -17.15 -6.91 -10.15
CA MET A 62 -17.85 -5.77 -10.74
C MET A 62 -17.23 -5.34 -12.08
N HIS A 63 -15.90 -5.34 -12.16
CA HIS A 63 -15.18 -5.05 -13.39
C HIS A 63 -15.43 -6.12 -14.46
N ARG A 64 -15.45 -7.40 -14.08
CA ARG A 64 -15.72 -8.52 -14.99
C ARG A 64 -17.14 -8.44 -15.56
N LEU A 65 -18.13 -8.12 -14.73
CA LEU A 65 -19.52 -7.96 -15.14
C LEU A 65 -19.71 -6.73 -16.03
N ARG A 66 -19.06 -5.60 -15.69
CA ARG A 66 -19.18 -4.34 -16.45
C ARG A 66 -18.43 -4.39 -17.79
N TYR A 67 -17.36 -5.16 -17.86
CA TYR A 67 -16.50 -5.26 -19.03
C TYR A 67 -16.22 -6.74 -19.38
N PRO A 68 -17.22 -7.47 -19.91
CA PRO A 68 -17.08 -8.89 -20.23
C PRO A 68 -16.00 -9.16 -21.29
N ASP A 69 -15.77 -8.22 -22.22
CA ASP A 69 -14.73 -8.31 -23.26
C ASP A 69 -13.35 -7.83 -22.78
N TYR A 70 -13.20 -7.49 -21.50
CA TYR A 70 -11.92 -7.02 -20.99
C TYR A 70 -10.87 -8.14 -21.03
N ARG A 71 -9.84 -7.92 -21.84
CA ARG A 71 -8.64 -8.77 -21.89
C ARG A 71 -7.41 -7.97 -21.49
N LEU A 72 -6.60 -8.57 -20.60
CA LEU A 72 -5.32 -8.02 -20.22
C LEU A 72 -4.37 -8.08 -21.43
N LYS A 73 -3.96 -6.92 -21.93
CA LYS A 73 -2.85 -6.82 -22.89
C LYS A 73 -1.59 -6.44 -22.11
N PRO A 74 -0.68 -7.39 -21.82
CA PRO A 74 0.59 -7.04 -21.19
C PRO A 74 1.40 -6.18 -22.18
N ALA A 75 1.61 -4.91 -21.84
CA ALA A 75 2.57 -4.09 -22.56
C ALA A 75 3.97 -4.68 -22.34
N ALA A 76 4.71 -4.92 -23.42
CA ALA A 76 6.09 -5.39 -23.35
C ALA A 76 6.90 -4.42 -22.48
N ARG A 77 7.38 -4.93 -21.33
CA ARG A 77 8.24 -4.15 -20.45
C ARG A 77 9.67 -4.33 -20.92
N ARG A 78 10.39 -3.23 -21.13
CA ARG A 78 11.86 -3.29 -21.30
C ARG A 78 12.45 -3.98 -20.07
N PRO A 79 13.34 -4.98 -20.24
CA PRO A 79 14.05 -5.59 -19.12
C PRO A 79 14.76 -4.48 -18.34
N ARG A 80 14.37 -4.29 -17.08
CA ARG A 80 15.17 -3.45 -16.18
C ARG A 80 16.27 -4.34 -15.63
N ALA A 81 17.51 -3.97 -15.88
CA ALA A 81 18.67 -4.60 -15.26
C ALA A 81 18.47 -4.61 -13.73
N GLN A 82 18.64 -5.78 -13.12
CA GLN A 82 18.67 -5.89 -11.66
C GLN A 82 19.94 -5.20 -11.18
N LYS A 83 19.83 -3.94 -10.75
CA LYS A 83 20.94 -3.24 -10.10
C LYS A 83 21.06 -3.75 -8.66
N LEU A 84 22.27 -4.08 -8.23
CA LEU A 84 22.58 -4.28 -6.83
C LEU A 84 22.11 -3.05 -6.02
N LYS A 85 21.52 -3.28 -4.84
CA LYS A 85 21.13 -2.20 -3.94
C LYS A 85 22.40 -1.48 -3.48
N SER A 86 22.55 -0.19 -3.81
CA SER A 86 23.65 0.63 -3.28
C SER A 86 23.41 0.98 -1.81
N GLY A 87 24.46 1.41 -1.08
CA GLY A 87 24.34 1.83 0.34
C GLY A 87 23.24 2.88 0.57
N VAL A 88 23.12 3.84 -0.36
CA VAL A 88 22.06 4.87 -0.36
C VAL A 88 20.64 4.25 -0.42
N VAL A 89 20.47 3.10 -1.08
CA VAL A 89 19.18 2.40 -1.14
C VAL A 89 18.89 1.71 0.19
N ILE A 90 19.91 1.18 0.87
CA ILE A 90 19.77 0.52 2.18
C ILE A 90 19.33 1.53 3.24
N GLU A 91 19.99 2.69 3.33
CA GLU A 91 19.62 3.75 4.28
C GLU A 91 18.18 4.25 4.06
N LYS A 92 17.77 4.39 2.79
CA LYS A 92 16.39 4.75 2.45
C LYS A 92 15.39 3.67 2.87
N GLU A 93 15.76 2.40 2.73
CA GLU A 93 14.93 1.27 3.14
C GLU A 93 14.75 1.24 4.67
N GLU A 94 15.82 1.50 5.44
CA GLU A 94 15.73 1.63 6.89
C GLU A 94 14.87 2.81 7.34
N ARG A 95 15.03 3.98 6.71
CA ARG A 95 14.16 5.15 6.98
C ARG A 95 12.69 4.80 6.74
N CYS A 96 12.37 4.18 5.60
CA CYS A 96 11.00 3.78 5.28
C CYS A 96 10.44 2.78 6.30
N ARG A 97 11.27 1.83 6.75
CA ARG A 97 10.91 0.87 7.80
C ARG A 97 10.60 1.56 9.13
N ARG A 98 11.43 2.51 9.57
CA ARG A 98 11.20 3.26 10.82
C ARG A 98 9.89 4.06 10.78
N LEU A 99 9.62 4.74 9.66
CA LEU A 99 8.37 5.47 9.47
C LEU A 99 7.16 4.53 9.50
N ALA A 100 7.24 3.38 8.84
CA ALA A 100 6.18 2.38 8.88
C ALA A 100 5.92 1.87 10.31
N SER A 101 6.98 1.58 11.07
CA SER A 101 6.86 1.16 12.47
C SER A 101 6.24 2.24 13.35
N ALA A 102 6.57 3.52 13.14
CA ALA A 102 5.94 4.62 13.88
C ALA A 102 4.44 4.71 13.60
N ILE A 103 4.02 4.57 12.34
CA ILE A 103 2.60 4.61 11.96
C ILE A 103 1.81 3.44 12.57
N ILE A 104 2.39 2.24 12.56
CA ILE A 104 1.76 1.06 13.19
C ILE A 104 1.68 1.25 14.71
N GLY A 105 2.75 1.76 15.32
CA GLY A 105 2.81 2.01 16.77
C GLY A 105 1.81 3.06 17.24
N GLU A 106 1.60 4.12 16.46
CA GLU A 106 0.59 5.16 16.73
C GLU A 106 -0.83 4.57 16.73
N ALA A 107 -1.13 3.62 15.84
CA ALA A 107 -2.41 2.92 15.81
C ALA A 107 -2.66 2.06 17.06
N HIS A 108 -1.61 1.57 17.72
CA HIS A 108 -1.71 0.72 18.91
C HIS A 108 -1.87 1.50 20.23
N GLN A 109 -1.59 2.81 20.25
CA GLN A 109 -1.80 3.64 21.44
C GLN A 109 -3.25 4.11 21.63
N LEU A 110 -4.07 4.04 20.58
CA LEU A 110 -5.47 4.47 20.64
C LEU A 110 -6.42 3.41 21.23
N ASP A 111 -5.99 2.15 21.36
CA ASP A 111 -6.79 1.08 21.97
C ASP A 111 -6.67 1.03 23.51
N PHE A 112 -5.60 1.61 24.07
CA PHE A 112 -5.33 1.59 25.52
C PHE A 112 -5.95 2.74 26.32
N ASN A 113 -6.69 3.64 25.67
CA ASN A 113 -7.29 4.81 26.33
C ASN A 113 -8.82 4.80 26.21
N SER A 114 -9.46 3.69 26.58
CA SER A 114 -10.88 3.71 26.96
C SER A 114 -10.96 4.07 28.45
N PRO A 115 -11.55 5.23 28.83
CA PRO A 115 -11.85 5.49 30.23
C PRO A 115 -12.95 4.52 30.67
N SER A 116 -12.68 3.83 31.78
CA SER A 116 -13.67 3.02 32.52
C SER A 116 -14.83 3.85 33.05
#